data_AF-A0A6B2GJY7-F1
#
_entry.id   AF-A0A6B2GJY7-F1
#
_cell.length_a   1.000
_cell.length_b   1.000
_cell.length_c   1.000
_cell.angle_alpha   90.00
_cell.angle_beta   90.00
_cell.angle_gamma   90.00
#
_symmetry.space_group_name_H-M   'P 1'
#
loop_
_entity.id
_entity.type
_entity.pdbx_description
1 polymer ?
#
loop_
_entity_poly.entity_id
_entity_poly.type
_entity_poly.pdbx_seq_one_letter_code
_entity_poly.pdbx_strand_id
1 'polypeptide(L)' 'MSNLIYLLPLASVLGFLFMVFKSAWVTKQEVGTEKMVRIAKNISDGAMAFLKAEYKVLSVFVVAVAVLLAFKGSNE' A
#
# COMPACT_ATOMS: atom_id res chain seq x y z
N MET A 1 21.36 -16.34 17.15
CA MET A 1 21.14 -15.87 15.76
C MET A 1 19.89 -16.49 15.12
N SER A 2 19.66 -17.81 15.24
CA SER A 2 18.49 -18.51 14.66
C SER A 2 17.12 -18.00 15.13
N ASN A 3 16.92 -17.75 16.43
CA ASN A 3 15.62 -17.30 16.96
C ASN A 3 15.26 -15.85 16.57
N LEU A 4 16.26 -15.03 16.22
CA LEU A 4 16.04 -13.65 15.82
C LEU A 4 15.46 -13.54 14.41
N ILE A 5 15.77 -14.51 13.53
CA ILE A 5 15.23 -14.56 12.16
C ILE A 5 13.71 -14.79 12.18
N TYR A 6 13.20 -15.58 13.12
CA TYR A 6 11.75 -15.80 13.30
C TYR A 6 11.01 -14.56 13.84
N LEU A 7 11.72 -13.61 14.46
CA LEU A 7 11.13 -12.36 14.91
C LEU A 7 10.68 -11.48 13.73
N LEU A 8 11.37 -11.54 12.60
CA LEU A 8 11.06 -10.73 11.41
C LEU A 8 9.67 -11.03 10.83
N PRO A 9 9.32 -12.28 10.45
CA PRO A 9 7.98 -12.59 9.96
C PRO A 9 6.92 -12.38 11.06
N LEU A 10 7.25 -12.67 12.33
CA LEU A 10 6.32 -12.42 13.44
C LEU A 10 5.99 -10.92 13.57
N ALA A 11 6.98 -10.05 13.46
CA ALA A 11 6.79 -8.60 13.49
C ALA A 11 5.97 -8.11 12.29
N SER A 12 6.19 -8.67 11.09
CA SER A 12 5.36 -8.36 9.92
C SER A 12 3.89 -8.73 10.12
N VAL A 13 3.62 -9.93 10.67
CA VAL A 13 2.25 -10.38 10.96
C VAL A 13 1.59 -9.48 12.00
N LEU A 14 2.30 -9.14 13.09
CA LEU A 14 1.79 -8.22 14.10
C LEU A 14 1.52 -6.83 13.53
N GLY A 15 2.38 -6.34 12.65
CA GLY A 15 2.20 -5.07 11.94
C GLY A 15 0.93 -5.06 11.09
N PHE A 16 0.67 -6.12 10.32
CA PHE A 16 -0.56 -6.24 9.55
C PHE A 16 -1.80 -6.37 10.43
N LEU A 17 -1.73 -7.15 11.52
CA LEU A 17 -2.84 -7.24 12.48
C LEU A 17 -3.18 -5.87 13.08
N PHE A 18 -2.16 -5.10 13.45
CA PHE A 18 -2.33 -3.74 13.94
C PHE A 18 -2.94 -2.81 12.88
N MET A 19 -2.45 -2.88 11.64
CA MET A 19 -2.98 -2.10 10.51
C MET A 19 -4.47 -2.40 10.29
N VAL A 20 -4.86 -3.67 10.23
CA VAL A 20 -6.27 -4.07 10.05
C VAL A 20 -7.12 -3.60 11.22
N PHE A 21 -6.66 -3.78 12.45
CA PHE A 21 -7.35 -3.30 13.64
C PHE A 21 -7.58 -1.78 13.60
N LYS A 22 -6.53 -1.00 13.30
CA LYS A 22 -6.62 0.45 13.22
C LYS A 22 -7.51 0.91 12.08
N SER A 23 -7.39 0.30 10.90
CA SER A 23 -8.25 0.60 9.76
C SER A 23 -9.72 0.36 10.11
N ALA A 24 -10.04 -0.80 10.69
CA ALA A 24 -11.41 -1.11 11.12
C ALA A 24 -11.94 -0.16 12.20
N TRP A 25 -11.09 0.31 13.12
CA TRP A 25 -11.47 1.31 14.11
C TRP A 25 -11.75 2.69 13.49
N VAL A 26 -10.95 3.10 12.50
CA VAL A 26 -11.16 4.38 11.78
C VAL A 26 -12.44 4.34 10.94
N THR A 27 -12.73 3.22 10.26
CA THR A 27 -13.95 3.08 9.45
C THR A 27 -15.23 3.19 10.27
N LYS A 28 -15.18 2.90 11.56
CA LYS A 28 -16.31 3.03 12.49
C LYS A 28 -16.51 4.46 13.01
N GLN A 29 -15.61 5.39 12.72
CA GLN A 29 -15.75 6.78 13.17
C GLN A 29 -16.83 7.49 12.36
N GLU A 30 -17.53 8.42 13.00
CA GLU A 30 -18.57 9.21 12.34
C GLU A 30 -17.97 10.13 11.27
N VAL A 31 -18.52 10.05 10.06
CA VAL A 31 -18.05 10.81 8.89
C VAL A 31 -18.56 12.28 8.91
N GLY A 32 -19.48 12.59 9.83
CA GLY A 32 -20.08 13.92 9.99
C GLY A 32 -21.37 14.10 9.19
N THR A 33 -21.54 15.26 8.56
CA THR A 33 -22.77 15.64 7.85
C THR A 33 -22.86 15.02 6.44
N GLU A 34 -24.05 14.97 5.83
CA GLU A 34 -24.22 14.52 4.44
C GLU A 34 -23.32 15.28 3.45
N LYS A 35 -23.15 16.59 3.66
CA LYS A 35 -22.26 17.42 2.83
C LYS A 35 -20.81 16.95 2.97
N MET A 36 -20.36 16.62 4.17
CA MET A 36 -19.01 16.09 4.42
C MET A 36 -18.81 14.72 3.76
N VAL A 37 -19.79 13.81 3.86
CA VAL A 37 -19.74 12.49 3.20
C VAL A 37 -19.57 12.63 1.69
N ARG A 38 -20.33 13.53 1.04
CA ARG A 38 -20.22 13.76 -0.41
C ARG A 38 -18.85 14.32 -0.80
N ILE A 39 -18.32 15.27 -0.03
CA ILE A 39 -16.99 15.85 -0.28
C ILE A 39 -15.91 14.76 -0.11
N ALA A 40 -15.94 14.01 0.98
CA ALA A 40 -14.97 12.94 1.26
C ALA A 40 -14.97 11.88 0.15
N LYS A 41 -16.15 11.51 -0.35
CA LYS A 41 -16.28 10.58 -1.48
C LYS A 41 -15.63 11.13 -2.75
N ASN A 42 -15.93 12.37 -3.13
CA ASN A 42 -15.34 12.98 -4.33
C ASN A 42 -13.81 13.10 -4.23
N ILE A 43 -13.28 13.39 -3.04
CA ILE A 43 -11.84 13.40 -2.78
C ILE A 43 -11.25 12.00 -2.95
N SER A 44 -11.87 10.99 -2.34
CA SER A 44 -11.42 9.59 -2.43
C SER A 44 -11.42 9.09 -3.87
N ASP A 45 -12.50 9.33 -4.62
CA ASP A 45 -12.62 8.94 -6.02
C ASP A 45 -11.54 9.62 -6.87
N GLY A 46 -11.30 10.93 -6.66
CA GLY A 46 -10.24 11.67 -7.34
C GLY A 46 -8.83 11.16 -7.02
N ALA A 47 -8.55 10.88 -5.74
CA ALA A 47 -7.27 10.33 -5.31
C ALA A 47 -7.01 8.94 -5.94
N MET A 48 -8.02 8.08 -5.98
CA MET A 48 -7.89 6.76 -6.60
C MET A 48 -7.72 6.84 -8.12
N ALA A 49 -8.37 7.79 -8.79
CA ALA A 49 -8.17 8.03 -10.21
C ALA A 49 -6.73 8.49 -10.51
N PHE A 50 -6.19 9.40 -9.69
CA PHE A 50 -4.80 9.84 -9.79
C PHE A 50 -3.81 8.69 -9.56
N LEU A 51 -3.93 7.95 -8.45
CA LEU A 51 -3.04 6.83 -8.14
C LEU A 51 -3.07 5.75 -9.23
N LYS A 52 -4.23 5.47 -9.82
CA LYS A 52 -4.36 4.52 -10.92
C LYS A 52 -3.62 5.01 -12.18
N ALA A 53 -3.74 6.29 -12.51
CA ALA A 53 -3.02 6.88 -13.63
C ALA A 53 -1.51 6.85 -13.41
N GLU A 54 -1.07 7.20 -12.20
CA GLU A 54 0.35 7.16 -11.80
C GLU A 54 0.90 5.73 -11.87
N TYR A 55 0.23 4.75 -11.26
CA TYR A 55 0.71 3.36 -11.21
C TYR A 55 0.74 2.71 -12.58
N LYS A 56 -0.18 3.10 -13.48
CA LYS A 56 -0.15 2.64 -14.87
C LYS A 56 1.15 3.05 -15.58
N VAL A 57 1.63 4.27 -15.37
CA VAL A 57 2.88 4.74 -15.98
C VAL A 57 4.10 4.21 -15.22
N LEU A 58 4.07 4.27 -13.88
CA LEU A 58 5.16 3.83 -13.01
C LEU A 58 5.48 2.34 -13.19
N SER A 59 4.46 1.49 -13.38
CA SER A 59 4.65 0.05 -13.56
C SER A 59 5.53 -0.30 -14.76
N VAL A 60 5.44 0.44 -15.87
CA VAL A 60 6.29 0.23 -17.04
C VAL A 60 7.76 0.45 -16.69
N PHE A 61 8.06 1.53 -15.96
CA PHE A 61 9.41 1.82 -15.48
C PHE A 61 9.92 0.74 -14.53
N VAL A 62 9.12 0.35 -13.53
CA VAL A 62 9.49 -0.68 -12.55
C VAL A 62 9.78 -2.02 -13.23
N VAL A 63 8.94 -2.45 -14.18
CA VAL A 63 9.15 -3.69 -14.93
C VAL A 63 10.41 -3.63 -15.78
N ALA A 64 10.65 -2.51 -16.49
CA ALA A 64 11.85 -2.34 -17.29
C ALA A 64 13.12 -2.41 -16.43
N VAL A 65 13.16 -1.71 -15.29
CA VAL A 65 14.30 -1.75 -14.36
C VAL A 65 14.47 -3.15 -13.76
N ALA A 66 13.39 -3.82 -13.37
CA ALA A 66 13.45 -5.18 -12.85
C ALA A 66 14.07 -6.15 -13.86
N VAL A 67 13.70 -6.05 -15.14
CA VAL A 67 14.27 -6.86 -16.22
C VAL A 67 15.76 -6.55 -16.42
N LEU A 68 16.15 -5.27 -16.45
CA LEU A 68 17.56 -4.88 -16.59
C LEU A 68 18.42 -5.36 -15.42
N LEU A 69 17.91 -5.25 -14.18
CA LEU A 69 18.60 -5.73 -12.99
C LEU A 69 18.70 -7.26 -12.97
N ALA A 70 17.66 -7.97 -13.43
CA ALA A 70 17.70 -9.42 -13.54
C ALA A 70 18.80 -9.87 -14.51
N PHE A 71 18.89 -9.26 -15.70
CA PHE A 71 19.95 -9.57 -16.67
C PHE A 71 21.34 -9.17 -16.18
N LYS A 72 21.48 -8.02 -15.51
CA LYS A 72 22.76 -7.61 -14.93
C LYS A 72 23.19 -8.61 -13.84
N GLY A 73 22.29 -8.92 -12.90
CA GLY A 73 22.57 -9.80 -11.77
C GLY A 73 22.79 -11.26 -12.17
N SER A 74 22.30 -11.71 -13.34
CA SER A 74 22.60 -13.04 -13.88
C SER A 74 23.96 -13.13 -14.58
N ASN A 75 24.57 -11.99 -14.92
CA ASN A 75 25.82 -11.92 -15.67
C ASN A 75 27.04 -11.65 -14.76
N GLU A 76 26.84 -11.66 -13.44
CA GLU A 76 27.90 -11.75 -12.42
C GLU A 76 27.94 -13.16 -11.83
#